data_AF-A0A1Q7CHE8-F1
#
_entry.id   AF-A0A1Q7CHE8-F1
#
_cell.length_a   1.000
_cell.length_b   1.000
_cell.length_c   1.000
_cell.angle_alpha   90.00
_cell.angle_beta   90.00
_cell.angle_gamma   90.00
#
_symmetry.space_group_name_H-M   'P 1'
#
loop_
_entity.id
_entity.type
_entity.pdbx_description
1 polymer ?
#
loop_
_entity_poly.entity_id
_entity_poly.type
_entity_poly.pdbx_seq_one_letter_code
_entity_poly.pdbx_strand_id
1 'polypeptide(L)'
;MIDLSRTRAELLAEIDAPKLPGDRLSGLTDLRAASVNAHVRVCGRGRDELFPLLKIALSERFAAVPRLQIIRDLLLPLRNVLGNAYKHGNGCDPTKVISVEIVLTAKGALIAVTDEGGGFDIALTFRRFQGQESYFANHGVGFRNLHRAISMVSYENGGRTVLLCFRPSVQNHDRVLNSHALRKVLGAEWIQKRLSEVPEFGKDGTRIESCRVYPARGCAGDDCGNRYVLRLAGRNGRPAETRILTGRLHPTEAAAASDFEAATKLHDARISIKLRIPRPVALLAVEPRLVLYDFDPWMNLCEFFTHHGRIKTLRRIATRVGLALAKLHCSQVGLRGAELDFVGEELQTMVVRSENYLQTLTCVPDLVNRFNGVVQRIESRVALDRQRILSPIHGALGWDCIHYGVDGRFYLYRFETCRWSDPGLDLGGFAADLLCFTLASYNDRTRLSRASPTSRSLREGRRGATARSPERCVNGQAQCCRSDFDRRHQFNLVGMYDLPWGFRVGTVARLASGIPFNITTGLDNNGDTVFNDRPPGVTRNTGHGPGYANVDLRFGKTFHLKGRDHNQKQFELAADAFNVVNHVNYKNFVGIATSPFFGLHDNSADPARRLQLSLKFIF
;
A
#
# COMPACT_ATOMS: atom_id res chain seq x y z
N MET A 1 18.48 6.06 3.89
CA MET A 1 19.03 7.41 4.03
C MET A 1 20.40 7.39 3.39
N ILE A 2 20.73 8.37 2.55
CA ILE A 2 22.06 8.46 1.93
C ILE A 2 22.93 9.30 2.86
N ASP A 3 24.05 8.75 3.31
CA ASP A 3 25.06 9.43 4.11
C ASP A 3 26.44 9.11 3.54
N LEU A 4 27.08 10.13 2.99
CA LEU A 4 28.36 10.00 2.28
C LEU A 4 29.57 9.98 3.23
N SER A 5 29.40 10.30 4.52
CA SER A 5 30.52 10.24 5.47
C SER A 5 30.75 8.85 6.06
N ARG A 6 29.79 7.94 5.92
CA ARG A 6 29.86 6.60 6.52
C ARG A 6 30.78 5.68 5.70
N THR A 7 31.74 5.05 6.37
CA THR A 7 32.67 4.10 5.75
C THR A 7 32.17 2.64 5.86
N ARG A 8 32.66 1.73 5.01
CA ARG A 8 32.35 0.29 5.14
C ARG A 8 32.68 -0.26 6.53
N ALA A 9 33.79 0.15 7.14
CA ALA A 9 34.19 -0.32 8.46
C ALA A 9 33.16 0.05 9.54
N GLU A 10 32.64 1.28 9.50
CA GLU A 10 31.59 1.73 10.41
C GLU A 10 30.27 0.99 10.18
N LEU A 11 29.87 0.79 8.92
CA LEU A 11 28.64 0.06 8.58
C LEU A 11 28.72 -1.42 8.96
N LEU A 12 29.90 -2.02 8.83
CA LEU A 12 30.19 -3.37 9.31
C LEU A 12 30.09 -3.46 10.84
N ALA A 13 30.63 -2.48 11.56
CA ALA A 13 30.52 -2.41 13.02
C ALA A 13 29.06 -2.28 13.49
N GLU A 14 28.22 -1.54 12.75
CA GLU A 14 26.79 -1.39 13.08
C GLU A 14 25.99 -2.70 13.09
N ILE A 15 26.46 -3.71 12.35
CA ILE A 15 25.83 -5.03 12.28
C ILE A 15 26.61 -6.10 13.07
N ASP A 16 27.54 -5.71 13.94
CA ASP A 16 28.45 -6.60 14.68
C ASP A 16 29.37 -7.47 13.80
N ALA A 17 29.82 -6.95 12.67
CA ALA A 17 30.81 -7.61 11.81
C ALA A 17 32.07 -6.76 11.56
N PRO A 18 32.76 -6.22 12.59
CA PRO A 18 33.96 -5.40 12.41
C PRO A 18 35.09 -6.17 11.69
N LYS A 19 35.06 -7.50 11.73
CA LYS A 19 35.84 -8.40 10.87
C LYS A 19 34.87 -9.23 10.04
N LEU A 20 35.23 -9.49 8.77
CA LEU A 20 34.41 -10.33 7.90
C LEU A 20 34.18 -11.71 8.56
N PRO A 21 32.94 -12.25 8.52
CA PRO A 21 32.66 -13.59 9.01
C PRO A 21 33.61 -14.63 8.41
N GLY A 22 34.06 -15.59 9.23
CA GLY A 22 34.99 -16.64 8.80
C GLY A 22 34.41 -17.59 7.75
N ASP A 23 33.10 -17.80 7.76
CA ASP A 23 32.41 -18.67 6.80
C ASP A 23 32.09 -17.92 5.50
N ARG A 24 32.93 -18.16 4.49
CA ARG A 24 32.63 -17.81 3.09
C ARG A 24 31.70 -18.87 2.50
N LEU A 25 30.48 -18.48 2.14
CA LEU A 25 29.58 -19.37 1.40
C LEU A 25 29.86 -19.25 -0.10
N SER A 26 29.78 -20.38 -0.81
CA SER A 26 30.02 -20.46 -2.25
C SER A 26 28.93 -19.79 -3.10
N GLY A 27 27.78 -19.45 -2.51
CA GLY A 27 26.71 -18.72 -3.17
C GLY A 27 25.54 -18.41 -2.24
N LEU A 28 24.74 -17.40 -2.62
CA LEU A 28 23.65 -16.90 -1.78
C LEU A 28 22.46 -17.86 -1.66
N THR A 29 22.39 -18.85 -2.54
CA THR A 29 21.34 -19.86 -2.49
C THR A 29 21.59 -20.91 -1.41
N ASP A 30 22.76 -20.93 -0.77
CA ASP A 30 23.06 -21.84 0.36
C ASP A 30 22.14 -21.52 1.53
N LEU A 31 21.33 -22.51 1.96
CA LEU A 31 20.37 -22.35 3.06
C LEU A 31 21.02 -21.91 4.37
N ARG A 32 22.32 -22.17 4.56
CA ARG A 32 23.07 -21.67 5.72
C ARG A 32 23.06 -20.14 5.78
N ALA A 33 22.99 -19.44 4.65
CA ALA A 33 22.87 -17.99 4.60
C ALA A 33 21.66 -17.46 5.40
N ALA A 34 20.60 -18.27 5.55
CA ALA A 34 19.44 -17.91 6.36
C ALA A 34 19.74 -17.94 7.87
N SER A 35 20.63 -18.80 8.36
CA SER A 35 20.80 -19.08 9.79
C SER A 35 22.16 -18.72 10.40
N VAL A 36 23.23 -18.65 9.61
CA VAL A 36 24.58 -18.34 10.11
C VAL A 36 25.03 -16.93 9.73
N ASN A 37 26.02 -16.39 10.46
CA ASN A 37 26.72 -15.21 9.98
C ASN A 37 27.54 -15.61 8.75
N ALA A 38 27.35 -14.90 7.63
CA ALA A 38 27.87 -15.34 6.35
C ALA A 38 28.46 -14.18 5.57
N HIS A 39 29.53 -14.48 4.84
CA HIS A 39 30.04 -13.62 3.80
C HIS A 39 29.85 -14.29 2.45
N VAL A 40 29.12 -13.64 1.54
CA VAL A 40 28.77 -14.16 0.23
C VAL A 40 29.19 -13.17 -0.85
N ARG A 41 29.77 -13.67 -1.94
CA ARG A 41 30.01 -12.88 -3.15
C ARG A 41 29.29 -13.52 -4.32
N VAL A 42 28.50 -12.74 -5.04
CA VAL A 42 27.77 -13.18 -6.24
C VAL A 42 28.06 -12.20 -7.37
N CYS A 43 28.20 -12.72 -8.57
CA CYS A 43 28.38 -11.92 -9.78
C CYS A 43 27.28 -12.23 -10.78
N GLY A 44 26.88 -11.23 -11.58
CA GLY A 44 25.88 -11.40 -12.63
C GLY A 44 25.88 -10.21 -13.58
N ARG A 45 25.25 -10.34 -14.75
CA ARG A 45 25.29 -9.31 -15.79
C ARG A 45 24.36 -8.14 -15.52
N GLY A 46 23.34 -8.33 -14.68
CA GLY A 46 22.35 -7.30 -14.45
C GLY A 46 21.38 -7.62 -13.34
N ARG A 47 20.50 -6.65 -13.09
CA ARG A 47 19.43 -6.75 -12.10
C ARG A 47 18.55 -7.99 -12.27
N ASP A 48 18.24 -8.36 -13.51
CA ASP A 48 17.26 -9.42 -13.77
C ASP A 48 17.81 -10.83 -13.48
N GLU A 49 19.14 -11.00 -13.47
CA GLU A 49 19.80 -12.25 -13.03
C GLU A 49 20.02 -12.29 -11.51
N LEU A 50 20.40 -11.14 -10.91
CA LEU A 50 20.82 -11.08 -9.51
C LEU A 50 19.64 -10.91 -8.54
N PHE A 51 18.71 -10.02 -8.86
CA PHE A 51 17.66 -9.60 -7.93
C PHE A 51 16.69 -10.74 -7.54
N PRO A 52 16.24 -11.64 -8.42
CA PRO A 52 15.35 -12.73 -8.02
C PRO A 52 15.93 -13.60 -6.89
N LEU A 53 17.21 -13.98 -7.01
CA LEU A 53 17.91 -14.79 -6.02
C LEU A 53 18.18 -14.03 -4.72
N LEU A 54 18.63 -12.78 -4.83
CA LEU A 54 18.84 -11.88 -3.68
C LEU A 54 17.54 -11.68 -2.90
N LYS A 55 16.43 -11.45 -3.60
CA LYS A 55 15.10 -11.26 -3.02
C LYS A 55 14.69 -12.46 -2.19
N ILE A 56 14.81 -13.67 -2.76
CA ILE A 56 14.42 -14.92 -2.09
C ILE A 56 15.28 -15.14 -0.83
N ALA A 57 16.61 -15.12 -0.97
CA ALA A 57 17.52 -15.41 0.13
C ALA A 57 17.43 -14.38 1.27
N LEU A 58 17.33 -13.08 0.95
CA LEU A 58 17.21 -12.04 1.97
C LEU A 58 15.84 -12.04 2.66
N SER A 59 14.77 -12.38 1.94
CA SER A 59 13.44 -12.53 2.54
C SER A 59 13.40 -13.70 3.52
N GLU A 60 14.10 -14.80 3.20
CA GLU A 60 14.24 -15.93 4.12
C GLU A 60 15.08 -15.56 5.35
N ARG A 61 16.24 -14.91 5.14
CA ARG A 61 17.11 -14.44 6.22
C ARG A 61 16.38 -13.55 7.23
N PHE A 62 15.55 -12.64 6.74
CA PHE A 62 14.83 -11.68 7.58
C PHE A 62 13.35 -12.02 7.74
N ALA A 63 12.98 -13.30 7.67
CA ALA A 63 11.58 -13.74 7.73
C ALA A 63 10.81 -13.30 9.00
N ALA A 64 11.52 -12.99 10.10
CA ALA A 64 10.93 -12.48 11.33
C ALA A 64 10.60 -10.97 11.28
N VAL A 65 11.10 -10.25 10.28
CA VAL A 65 10.90 -8.81 10.10
C VAL A 65 9.59 -8.56 9.35
N PRO A 66 8.81 -7.52 9.69
CA PRO A 66 7.61 -7.18 8.94
C PRO A 66 7.89 -7.01 7.43
N ARG A 67 7.10 -7.69 6.58
CA ARG A 67 7.33 -7.76 5.14
C ARG A 67 7.42 -6.38 4.46
N LEU A 68 6.54 -5.45 4.80
CA LEU A 68 6.56 -4.08 4.27
C LEU A 68 7.86 -3.33 4.62
N GLN A 69 8.47 -3.63 5.78
CA GLN A 69 9.77 -3.06 6.15
C GLN A 69 10.89 -3.63 5.27
N ILE A 70 10.93 -4.95 5.08
CA ILE A 70 11.93 -5.60 4.23
C ILE A 70 11.84 -5.05 2.79
N ILE A 71 10.62 -4.92 2.25
CA ILE A 71 10.41 -4.36 0.91
C ILE A 71 10.93 -2.92 0.84
N ARG A 72 10.51 -2.05 1.77
CA ARG A 72 10.87 -0.63 1.78
C ARG A 72 12.36 -0.39 1.97
N ASP A 73 12.96 -1.08 2.94
CA ASP A 73 14.29 -0.73 3.46
C ASP A 73 15.40 -1.57 2.84
N LEU A 74 15.10 -2.78 2.34
CA LEU A 74 16.12 -3.67 1.78
C LEU A 74 15.92 -3.94 0.30
N LEU A 75 14.79 -4.55 -0.07
CA LEU A 75 14.61 -5.12 -1.41
C LEU A 75 14.40 -4.05 -2.49
N LEU A 76 13.56 -3.04 -2.23
CA LEU A 76 13.33 -1.95 -3.18
C LEU A 76 14.60 -1.10 -3.41
N PRO A 77 15.36 -0.69 -2.37
CA PRO A 77 16.69 -0.11 -2.50
C PRO A 77 17.64 -0.96 -3.33
N LEU A 78 17.82 -2.23 -2.96
CA LEU A 78 18.72 -3.15 -3.64
C LEU A 78 18.40 -3.30 -5.13
N ARG A 79 17.11 -3.45 -5.48
CA ARG A 79 16.67 -3.51 -6.88
C ARG A 79 17.07 -2.27 -7.68
N ASN A 80 16.98 -1.09 -7.06
CA ASN A 80 17.33 0.17 -7.71
C ASN A 80 18.85 0.31 -7.85
N VAL A 81 19.63 -0.10 -6.85
CA VAL A 81 21.09 -0.12 -6.91
C VAL A 81 21.55 -1.01 -8.07
N LEU A 82 21.06 -2.25 -8.16
CA LEU A 82 21.40 -3.16 -9.25
C LEU A 82 20.99 -2.61 -10.62
N GLY A 83 19.83 -1.96 -10.70
CA GLY A 83 19.37 -1.30 -11.92
C GLY A 83 20.26 -0.14 -12.34
N ASN A 84 20.76 0.65 -11.39
CA ASN A 84 21.67 1.76 -11.65
C ASN A 84 23.07 1.27 -12.03
N ALA A 85 23.59 0.27 -11.33
CA ALA A 85 24.86 -0.37 -11.65
C ALA A 85 24.87 -0.90 -13.10
N TYR A 86 23.78 -1.56 -13.53
CA TYR A 86 23.66 -2.00 -14.92
C TYR A 86 23.53 -0.85 -15.92
N LYS A 87 22.59 0.08 -15.69
CA LYS A 87 22.23 1.10 -16.68
C LYS A 87 23.22 2.25 -16.78
N HIS A 88 23.75 2.69 -15.64
CA HIS A 88 24.57 3.90 -15.54
C HIS A 88 26.04 3.58 -15.28
N GLY A 89 26.33 2.56 -14.46
CA GLY A 89 27.70 2.10 -14.24
C GLY A 89 28.26 1.38 -15.46
N ASN A 90 27.66 0.24 -15.80
CA ASN A 90 28.05 -0.58 -16.95
C ASN A 90 27.53 -0.05 -18.29
N GLY A 91 26.66 0.97 -18.32
CA GLY A 91 26.16 1.56 -19.56
C GLY A 91 25.27 0.62 -20.38
N CYS A 92 24.55 -0.30 -19.74
CA CYS A 92 23.78 -1.38 -20.36
C CYS A 92 24.64 -2.39 -21.15
N ASP A 93 25.96 -2.39 -20.97
CA ASP A 93 26.87 -3.33 -21.63
C ASP A 93 26.67 -4.76 -21.10
N PRO A 94 26.24 -5.72 -21.93
CA PRO A 94 26.00 -7.10 -21.51
C PRO A 94 27.29 -7.89 -21.26
N THR A 95 28.45 -7.39 -21.68
CA THR A 95 29.75 -8.02 -21.46
C THR A 95 30.31 -7.74 -20.07
N LYS A 96 29.86 -6.65 -19.45
CA LYS A 96 30.28 -6.21 -18.12
C LYS A 96 29.52 -6.92 -17.01
N VAL A 97 30.19 -7.09 -15.88
CA VAL A 97 29.65 -7.81 -14.73
C VAL A 97 29.37 -6.86 -13.57
N ILE A 98 28.39 -7.19 -12.73
CA ILE A 98 28.10 -6.54 -11.45
C ILE A 98 28.48 -7.52 -10.35
N SER A 99 29.31 -7.08 -9.40
CA SER A 99 29.68 -7.86 -8.22
C SER A 99 28.86 -7.41 -7.01
N VAL A 100 28.27 -8.37 -6.31
CA VAL A 100 27.48 -8.15 -5.08
C VAL A 100 28.16 -8.90 -3.94
N GLU A 101 28.73 -8.15 -3.01
CA GLU A 101 29.31 -8.66 -1.77
C GLU A 101 28.30 -8.45 -0.63
N ILE A 102 28.03 -9.50 0.14
CA ILE A 102 26.99 -9.49 1.17
C ILE A 102 27.58 -10.03 2.47
N VAL A 103 27.46 -9.25 3.53
CA VAL A 103 27.76 -9.66 4.89
C VAL A 103 26.44 -9.74 5.65
N LEU A 104 26.11 -10.95 6.14
CA LEU A 104 24.90 -11.24 6.90
C LEU A 104 25.27 -11.50 8.34
N THR A 105 24.56 -10.85 9.27
CA THR A 105 24.69 -11.09 10.71
C THR A 105 23.32 -11.21 11.37
N ALA A 106 23.26 -11.58 12.64
CA ALA A 106 22.00 -11.58 13.37
C ALA A 106 21.39 -10.16 13.49
N LYS A 107 22.21 -9.11 13.46
CA LYS A 107 21.78 -7.71 13.60
C LYS A 107 21.39 -7.03 12.29
N GLY A 108 21.76 -7.56 11.13
CA GLY A 108 21.46 -6.92 9.86
C GLY A 108 22.21 -7.50 8.67
N ALA A 109 22.24 -6.72 7.58
CA ALA A 109 22.98 -7.04 6.37
C ALA A 109 23.70 -5.81 5.84
N LEU A 110 24.94 -5.98 5.40
CA LEU A 110 25.64 -5.02 4.56
C LEU A 110 25.78 -5.61 3.16
N ILE A 111 25.30 -4.88 2.16
CA ILE A 111 25.36 -5.27 0.74
C ILE A 111 26.16 -4.22 -0.02
N ALA A 112 27.28 -4.63 -0.60
CA ALA A 112 28.08 -3.80 -1.49
C ALA A 112 27.85 -4.23 -2.94
N VAL A 113 27.29 -3.34 -3.77
CA VAL A 113 27.10 -3.58 -5.20
C VAL A 113 28.13 -2.77 -5.96
N THR A 114 28.95 -3.44 -6.77
CA THR A 114 30.03 -2.82 -7.55
C THR A 114 29.84 -3.05 -9.03
N ASP A 115 29.92 -1.98 -9.82
CA ASP A 115 29.94 -2.01 -11.28
C ASP A 115 31.36 -1.79 -11.85
N GLU A 116 31.52 -2.01 -13.15
CA GLU A 116 32.77 -1.85 -13.91
C GLU A 116 32.85 -0.50 -14.63
N GLY A 117 31.99 0.45 -14.25
CA GLY A 117 31.99 1.81 -14.78
C GLY A 117 33.14 2.66 -14.26
N GLY A 118 33.23 3.88 -14.79
CA GLY A 118 34.20 4.89 -14.34
C GLY A 118 33.86 5.54 -12.98
N GLY A 119 32.70 5.23 -12.41
CA GLY A 119 32.16 5.94 -11.25
C GLY A 119 31.54 7.30 -11.61
N PHE A 120 31.20 8.08 -10.60
CA PHE A 120 30.64 9.43 -10.78
C PHE A 120 30.89 10.28 -9.53
N ASP A 121 30.84 11.61 -9.68
CA ASP A 121 30.90 12.51 -8.52
C ASP A 121 29.60 12.42 -7.70
N ILE A 122 29.68 11.63 -6.63
CA ILE A 122 28.57 11.35 -5.73
C ILE A 122 28.13 12.62 -5.00
N ALA A 123 29.08 13.45 -4.55
CA ALA A 123 28.79 14.65 -3.78
C ALA A 123 28.09 15.70 -4.63
N LEU A 124 28.54 15.91 -5.87
CA LEU A 124 27.85 16.75 -6.83
C LEU A 124 26.46 16.21 -7.15
N THR A 125 26.35 14.92 -7.48
CA THR A 125 25.07 14.30 -7.87
C THR A 125 24.05 14.34 -6.74
N PHE A 126 24.50 14.10 -5.50
CA PHE A 126 23.64 14.17 -4.32
C PHE A 126 23.20 15.61 -4.00
N ARG A 127 24.09 16.61 -4.15
CA ARG A 127 23.71 18.03 -4.05
C ARG A 127 22.65 18.42 -5.08
N ARG A 128 22.81 18.01 -6.34
CA ARG A 128 21.80 18.24 -7.40
C ARG A 128 20.45 17.58 -7.09
N PHE A 129 20.48 16.39 -6.49
CA PHE A 129 19.28 15.70 -6.02
C PHE A 129 18.60 16.46 -4.87
N GLN A 130 19.35 16.93 -3.88
CA GLN A 130 18.82 17.74 -2.76
C GLN A 130 18.27 19.09 -3.24
N GLY A 131 18.93 19.71 -4.21
CA GLY A 131 18.48 20.94 -4.87
C GLY A 131 17.25 20.80 -5.78
N GLN A 132 16.69 19.59 -5.91
CA GLN A 132 15.51 19.29 -6.74
C GLN A 132 15.64 19.77 -8.20
N GLU A 133 16.84 19.68 -8.77
CA GLU A 133 17.08 20.09 -10.16
C GLU A 133 16.14 19.37 -11.14
N SER A 134 15.89 20.01 -12.30
CA SER A 134 14.89 19.57 -13.30
C SER A 134 14.99 18.10 -13.70
N TYR A 135 16.23 17.57 -13.79
CA TYR A 135 16.47 16.15 -14.01
C TYR A 135 15.80 15.27 -12.94
N PHE A 136 15.98 15.61 -11.66
CA PHE A 136 15.43 14.86 -10.52
C PHE A 136 13.95 15.13 -10.27
N ALA A 137 13.35 16.15 -10.89
CA ALA A 137 11.90 16.35 -10.85
C ALA A 137 11.14 15.21 -11.54
N ASN A 138 11.64 14.77 -12.71
CA ASN A 138 10.99 13.75 -13.55
C ASN A 138 11.76 12.41 -13.60
N HIS A 139 13.06 12.40 -13.28
CA HIS A 139 13.91 11.21 -13.17
C HIS A 139 14.40 11.03 -11.71
N GLY A 140 15.30 10.09 -11.42
CA GLY A 140 15.85 9.92 -10.05
C GLY A 140 15.00 9.10 -9.06
N VAL A 141 14.12 8.22 -9.56
CA VAL A 141 13.33 7.30 -8.70
C VAL A 141 14.24 6.45 -7.81
N GLY A 142 15.39 6.01 -8.33
CA GLY A 142 16.38 5.24 -7.56
C GLY A 142 16.88 6.00 -6.34
N PHE A 143 17.38 7.23 -6.52
CA PHE A 143 17.84 8.10 -5.43
C PHE A 143 16.73 8.42 -4.42
N ARG A 144 15.51 8.71 -4.87
CA ARG A 144 14.37 8.92 -3.96
C ARG A 144 14.09 7.70 -3.09
N ASN A 145 14.10 6.50 -3.68
CA ASN A 145 13.84 5.27 -2.95
C ASN A 145 14.98 4.95 -1.96
N LEU A 146 16.24 5.18 -2.34
CA LEU A 146 17.40 5.04 -1.47
C LEU A 146 17.37 6.03 -0.30
N HIS A 147 17.00 7.28 -0.57
CA HIS A 147 16.91 8.32 0.45
C HIS A 147 15.75 8.08 1.41
N ARG A 148 14.60 7.58 0.92
CA ARG A 148 13.41 7.26 1.72
C ARG A 148 13.55 5.98 2.56
N ALA A 149 14.40 5.05 2.17
CA ALA A 149 14.66 3.85 2.96
C ALA A 149 15.24 4.23 4.32
N ILE A 150 14.93 3.48 5.38
CA ILE A 150 15.60 3.65 6.67
C ILE A 150 17.05 3.14 6.60
N SER A 151 17.31 2.12 5.78
CA SER A 151 18.66 1.59 5.55
C SER A 151 19.66 2.67 5.19
N MET A 152 20.86 2.55 5.74
CA MET A 152 21.96 3.46 5.45
C MET A 152 22.53 3.15 4.07
N VAL A 153 22.74 4.18 3.27
CA VAL A 153 23.32 4.07 1.92
C VAL A 153 24.55 4.97 1.85
N SER A 154 25.69 4.37 1.52
CA SER A 154 26.97 5.08 1.28
C SER A 154 27.58 4.61 -0.03
N TYR A 155 28.70 5.23 -0.43
CA TYR A 155 29.39 4.96 -1.69
C TYR A 155 30.90 4.87 -1.46
N GLU A 156 31.58 4.01 -2.22
CA GLU A 156 33.04 3.83 -2.22
C GLU A 156 33.58 3.84 -3.66
N ASN A 157 34.91 3.84 -3.79
CA ASN A 157 35.62 3.66 -5.07
C ASN A 157 35.21 4.67 -6.15
N GLY A 158 34.99 5.94 -5.77
CA GLY A 158 34.56 6.99 -6.68
C GLY A 158 33.14 6.82 -7.22
N GLY A 159 32.27 6.16 -6.46
CA GLY A 159 30.85 5.96 -6.82
C GLY A 159 30.55 4.65 -7.55
N ARG A 160 31.59 3.85 -7.84
CA ARG A 160 31.47 2.53 -8.46
C ARG A 160 30.88 1.47 -7.54
N THR A 161 31.02 1.66 -6.23
CA THR A 161 30.49 0.74 -5.23
C THR A 161 29.44 1.45 -4.39
N VAL A 162 28.24 0.89 -4.33
CA VAL A 162 27.17 1.35 -3.44
C VAL A 162 27.09 0.40 -2.25
N LEU A 163 27.13 0.94 -1.04
CA LEU A 163 26.94 0.22 0.21
C LEU A 163 25.51 0.43 0.69
N LEU A 164 24.80 -0.67 0.97
CA LEU A 164 23.47 -0.69 1.57
C LEU A 164 23.53 -1.46 2.90
N CYS A 165 23.41 -0.75 4.01
CA CYS A 165 23.33 -1.35 5.35
C CYS A 165 21.88 -1.36 5.84
N PHE A 166 21.33 -2.57 5.99
CA PHE A 166 19.98 -2.81 6.48
C PHE A 166 20.02 -3.32 7.93
N ARG A 167 19.17 -2.69 8.76
CA ARG A 167 18.98 -3.06 10.17
C ARG A 167 17.48 -3.18 10.45
N PRO A 168 17.00 -4.33 10.93
CA PRO A 168 15.60 -4.47 11.33
C PRO A 168 15.31 -3.63 12.57
N SER A 169 14.14 -2.98 12.60
CA SER A 169 13.74 -2.11 13.74
C SER A 169 13.20 -2.90 14.94
N VAL A 170 12.87 -4.17 14.75
CA VAL A 170 12.42 -5.07 15.81
C VAL A 170 13.50 -6.14 16.00
N GLN A 171 14.29 -6.00 17.07
CA GLN A 171 15.17 -7.06 17.56
C GLN A 171 14.36 -7.99 18.46
N ASN A 172 13.42 -8.74 17.89
CA ASN A 172 12.80 -9.84 18.64
C ASN A 172 13.81 -10.99 18.70
N HIS A 173 14.75 -10.89 19.65
CA HIS A 173 15.70 -11.95 19.96
C HIS A 173 15.01 -13.24 20.48
N ASP A 174 13.74 -13.14 20.90
CA ASP A 174 12.98 -14.27 21.48
C ASP A 174 12.03 -15.00 20.52
N ARG A 175 12.08 -14.72 19.22
CA ARG A 175 11.59 -15.67 18.21
C ARG A 175 12.76 -16.40 17.60
N VAL A 176 13.50 -17.14 18.44
CA VAL A 176 14.03 -18.42 18.01
C VAL A 176 12.82 -19.24 17.60
N LEU A 177 12.42 -19.11 16.34
CA LEU A 177 11.52 -20.06 15.69
C LEU A 177 12.06 -21.43 16.03
N ASN A 178 11.27 -22.24 16.72
CA ASN A 178 11.42 -23.69 16.75
C ASN A 178 11.75 -24.16 15.32
N SER A 179 13.04 -24.27 15.01
CA SER A 179 13.55 -24.38 13.65
C SER A 179 13.43 -25.81 13.12
N HIS A 180 12.79 -26.69 13.89
CA HIS A 180 12.39 -28.03 13.49
C HIS A 180 10.93 -28.16 13.04
N ALA A 181 10.04 -27.19 13.33
CA ALA A 181 8.61 -27.37 13.09
C ALA A 181 8.10 -26.95 11.69
N LEU A 182 8.96 -26.55 10.75
CA LEU A 182 8.56 -26.21 9.37
C LEU A 182 9.58 -26.69 8.32
N ARG A 183 10.00 -27.95 8.42
CA ARG A 183 10.48 -28.67 7.23
C ARG A 183 9.27 -29.25 6.49
N LYS A 184 9.17 -28.84 5.22
CA LYS A 184 8.42 -29.39 4.08
C LYS A 184 7.08 -28.71 3.75
N VAL A 185 7.04 -28.18 2.52
CA VAL A 185 5.89 -28.35 1.63
C VAL A 185 6.35 -29.21 0.45
N LEU A 186 6.80 -30.44 0.75
CA LEU A 186 7.46 -31.40 -0.16
C LEU A 186 8.91 -30.99 -0.51
N GLY A 187 9.89 -31.74 0.03
CA GLY A 187 11.31 -31.37 0.02
C GLY A 187 11.98 -31.26 -1.36
N ALA A 188 13.17 -30.67 -1.40
CA ALA A 188 13.93 -30.39 -2.64
C ALA A 188 14.11 -31.61 -3.55
N GLU A 189 14.61 -32.72 -3.01
CA GLU A 189 14.82 -33.97 -3.76
C GLU A 189 13.50 -34.55 -4.29
N TRP A 190 12.46 -34.51 -3.46
CA TRP A 190 11.14 -35.00 -3.84
C TRP A 190 10.58 -34.19 -5.01
N ILE A 191 10.63 -32.86 -4.92
CA ILE A 191 10.14 -31.97 -5.99
C ILE A 191 10.97 -32.15 -7.25
N GLN A 192 12.30 -32.25 -7.14
CA GLN A 192 13.17 -32.49 -8.29
C GLN A 192 12.80 -33.79 -9.01
N LYS A 193 12.56 -34.87 -8.26
CA LYS A 193 12.14 -36.15 -8.81
C LYS A 193 10.79 -36.02 -9.53
N ARG A 194 9.80 -35.37 -8.92
CA ARG A 194 8.46 -35.22 -9.50
C ARG A 194 8.43 -34.30 -10.71
N LEU A 195 9.19 -33.20 -10.68
CA LEU A 195 9.33 -32.33 -11.85
C LEU A 195 9.97 -33.06 -13.02
N SER A 196 10.89 -33.99 -12.79
CA SER A 196 11.49 -34.82 -13.85
C SER A 196 10.47 -35.75 -14.54
N GLU A 197 9.26 -35.91 -14.00
CA GLU A 197 8.16 -36.65 -14.63
C GLU A 197 7.29 -35.74 -15.52
N VAL A 198 7.43 -34.42 -15.39
CA VAL A 198 6.74 -33.42 -16.23
C VAL A 198 7.43 -33.36 -17.60
N PRO A 199 6.69 -33.36 -18.73
CA PRO A 199 7.28 -33.42 -20.07
C PRO A 199 8.40 -32.39 -20.34
N GLU A 200 8.25 -31.18 -19.81
CA GLU A 200 9.22 -30.08 -19.97
C GLU A 200 10.60 -30.37 -19.33
N PHE A 201 10.65 -31.17 -18.27
CA PHE A 201 11.87 -31.54 -17.54
C PHE A 201 12.19 -33.05 -17.60
N GLY A 202 11.44 -33.80 -18.42
CA GLY A 202 11.59 -35.24 -18.60
C GLY A 202 12.80 -35.64 -19.43
N LYS A 203 12.82 -36.89 -19.91
CA LYS A 203 13.95 -37.48 -20.67
C LYS A 203 14.35 -36.64 -21.89
N ASP A 204 13.36 -36.12 -22.61
CA ASP A 204 13.56 -35.27 -23.79
C ASP A 204 13.49 -33.77 -23.46
N GLY A 205 13.36 -33.43 -22.17
CA GLY A 205 13.24 -32.09 -21.59
C GLY A 205 14.55 -31.56 -20.98
N THR A 206 14.48 -30.38 -20.37
CA THR A 206 15.69 -29.77 -19.79
C THR A 206 16.00 -30.43 -18.45
N ARG A 207 17.19 -31.05 -18.35
CA ARG A 207 17.60 -31.74 -17.11
C ARG A 207 17.73 -30.76 -15.95
N ILE A 208 17.14 -31.10 -14.81
CA ILE A 208 17.29 -30.35 -13.57
C ILE A 208 18.57 -30.81 -12.86
N GLU A 209 19.56 -29.91 -12.74
CA GLU A 209 20.81 -30.15 -12.01
C GLU A 209 20.58 -30.12 -10.49
N SER A 210 19.80 -29.14 -10.02
CA SER A 210 19.42 -29.04 -8.61
C SER A 210 18.11 -28.29 -8.43
N CYS A 211 17.39 -28.61 -7.35
CA CYS A 211 16.20 -27.91 -6.90
C CYS A 211 16.42 -27.41 -5.47
N ARG A 212 15.99 -26.18 -5.17
CA ARG A 212 15.96 -25.64 -3.81
C ARG A 212 14.57 -25.08 -3.50
N VAL A 213 14.09 -25.32 -2.28
CA VAL A 213 12.75 -24.91 -1.84
C VAL A 213 12.89 -23.78 -0.84
N TYR A 214 12.24 -22.67 -1.13
CA TYR A 214 12.13 -21.53 -0.23
C TYR A 214 10.68 -21.39 0.20
N PRO A 215 10.38 -21.64 1.49
CA PRO A 215 9.02 -21.52 1.98
C PRO A 215 8.58 -20.05 1.96
N ALA A 216 7.30 -19.81 1.65
CA ALA A 216 6.70 -18.51 1.89
C ALA A 216 6.70 -18.23 3.40
N ARG A 217 7.59 -17.34 3.88
CA ARG A 217 7.62 -16.90 5.28
C ARG A 217 7.48 -15.38 5.37
N GLY A 218 6.53 -14.93 6.18
CA GLY A 218 6.32 -13.55 6.56
C GLY A 218 5.07 -13.39 7.42
N CYS A 219 5.01 -12.39 8.30
CA CYS A 219 3.87 -12.13 9.20
C CYS A 219 2.53 -11.87 8.49
N ALA A 220 2.53 -11.77 7.15
CA ALA A 220 1.34 -11.59 6.33
C ALA A 220 1.05 -12.76 5.38
N GLY A 221 1.84 -13.84 5.38
CA GLY A 221 1.77 -14.87 4.35
C GLY A 221 2.11 -14.28 2.97
N ASP A 222 3.22 -14.69 2.35
CA ASP A 222 3.28 -14.55 0.88
C ASP A 222 2.33 -15.61 0.33
N ASP A 223 1.02 -15.33 0.34
CA ASP A 223 -0.07 -16.24 -0.09
C ASP A 223 0.08 -16.67 -1.56
N CYS A 224 1.03 -16.09 -2.26
CA CYS A 224 1.45 -16.50 -3.59
C CYS A 224 2.20 -17.85 -3.58
N GLY A 225 2.50 -18.46 -2.43
CA GLY A 225 3.04 -19.83 -2.33
C GLY A 225 4.56 -19.91 -2.27
N ASN A 226 5.11 -21.13 -2.26
CA ASN A 226 6.54 -21.38 -2.11
C ASN A 226 7.32 -21.13 -3.40
N ARG A 227 8.62 -20.85 -3.30
CA ARG A 227 9.51 -20.70 -4.46
C ARG A 227 10.39 -21.92 -4.61
N TYR A 228 10.44 -22.47 -5.82
CA TYR A 228 11.29 -23.59 -6.19
C TYR A 228 12.33 -23.07 -7.18
N VAL A 229 13.57 -22.92 -6.71
CA VAL A 229 14.69 -22.43 -7.51
C VAL A 229 15.36 -23.64 -8.16
N LEU A 230 15.17 -23.77 -9.46
CA LEU A 230 15.70 -24.84 -10.30
C LEU A 230 16.96 -24.35 -11.00
N ARG A 231 18.01 -25.15 -10.95
CA ARG A 231 19.17 -25.00 -11.84
C ARG A 231 19.02 -26.01 -12.97
N LEU A 232 18.88 -25.50 -14.18
CA LEU A 232 18.63 -26.27 -15.39
C LEU A 232 19.93 -26.40 -16.19
N ALA A 233 20.23 -27.62 -16.64
CA ALA A 233 21.40 -27.88 -17.46
C ALA A 233 21.29 -27.14 -18.80
N GLY A 234 22.38 -26.51 -19.22
CA GLY A 234 22.46 -25.85 -20.52
C GLY A 234 22.35 -26.85 -21.68
N ARG A 235 21.66 -26.47 -22.75
CA ARG A 235 21.60 -27.25 -24.01
C ARG A 235 22.46 -26.60 -25.09
N ASN A 236 23.09 -27.41 -25.92
CA ASN A 236 23.81 -26.98 -27.14
C ASN A 236 24.86 -25.89 -26.86
N GLY A 237 25.67 -26.04 -25.80
CA GLY A 237 26.71 -25.09 -25.44
C GLY A 237 26.24 -23.83 -24.71
N ARG A 238 24.94 -23.69 -24.41
CA ARG A 238 24.44 -22.60 -23.55
C ARG A 238 24.82 -22.84 -22.08
N PRO A 239 25.03 -21.78 -21.27
CA PRO A 239 25.26 -21.93 -19.84
C PRO A 239 24.01 -22.45 -19.12
N ALA A 240 24.22 -23.04 -17.94
CA ALA A 240 23.12 -23.44 -17.06
C ALA A 240 22.23 -22.23 -16.71
N GLU A 241 20.92 -22.45 -16.71
CA GLU A 241 19.92 -21.42 -16.45
C GLU A 241 19.35 -21.61 -15.04
N THR A 242 19.01 -20.51 -14.37
CA THR A 242 18.23 -20.56 -13.12
C THR A 242 16.79 -20.17 -13.41
N ARG A 243 15.86 -21.05 -13.04
CA ARG A 243 14.42 -20.82 -13.20
C ARG A 243 13.71 -20.90 -11.85
N ILE A 244 12.73 -20.03 -11.64
CA ILE A 244 11.98 -19.96 -10.39
C ILE A 244 10.54 -20.36 -10.67
N LEU A 245 10.10 -21.46 -10.07
CA LEU A 245 8.69 -21.84 -10.06
C LEU A 245 8.04 -21.38 -8.76
N THR A 246 6.79 -20.95 -8.86
CA THR A 246 5.93 -20.60 -7.74
C THR A 246 4.92 -21.72 -7.55
N GLY A 247 4.95 -22.39 -6.40
CA GLY A 247 4.03 -23.49 -6.11
C GLY A 247 3.06 -23.16 -5.00
N ARG A 248 1.79 -23.49 -5.23
CA ARG A 248 0.68 -23.21 -4.34
C ARG A 248 -0.02 -24.49 -3.94
N LEU A 249 -0.19 -24.65 -2.63
CA LEU A 249 -0.88 -25.78 -2.04
C LEU A 249 -2.34 -25.40 -1.78
N HIS A 250 -3.25 -26.28 -2.18
CA HIS A 250 -4.69 -26.07 -2.05
C HIS A 250 -5.29 -26.88 -0.89
N PRO A 251 -6.43 -26.46 -0.34
CA PRO A 251 -7.12 -27.20 0.71
C PRO A 251 -7.62 -28.56 0.22
N THR A 252 -8.04 -28.66 -1.05
CA THR A 252 -8.59 -29.87 -1.66
C THR A 252 -8.00 -30.10 -3.05
N GLU A 253 -8.04 -31.36 -3.51
CA GLU A 253 -7.67 -31.74 -4.88
C GLU A 253 -8.55 -31.05 -5.92
N ALA A 254 -9.87 -30.97 -5.67
CA ALA A 254 -10.80 -30.28 -6.55
C ALA A 254 -10.43 -28.79 -6.75
N ALA A 255 -10.04 -28.10 -5.67
CA ALA A 255 -9.63 -26.69 -5.75
C ALA A 255 -8.33 -26.51 -6.55
N ALA A 256 -7.35 -27.43 -6.41
CA ALA A 256 -6.13 -27.41 -7.19
C ALA A 256 -6.39 -27.71 -8.68
N ALA A 257 -7.24 -28.69 -8.97
CA ALA A 257 -7.65 -29.02 -10.33
C ALA A 257 -8.36 -27.83 -11.00
N SER A 258 -9.27 -27.16 -10.29
CA SER A 258 -9.93 -25.94 -10.77
C SER A 258 -8.95 -24.80 -11.03
N ASP A 259 -8.01 -24.52 -10.11
CA ASP A 259 -6.99 -23.47 -10.31
C ASP A 259 -6.10 -23.76 -11.52
N PHE A 260 -5.59 -25.00 -11.63
CA PHE A 260 -4.73 -25.40 -12.75
C PHE A 260 -5.46 -25.33 -14.09
N GLU A 261 -6.68 -25.85 -14.18
CA GLU A 261 -7.47 -25.84 -15.42
C GLU A 261 -7.86 -24.44 -15.84
N ALA A 262 -8.40 -23.63 -14.91
CA ALA A 262 -8.79 -22.25 -15.20
C ALA A 262 -7.58 -21.42 -15.61
N ALA A 263 -6.46 -21.52 -14.87
CA ALA A 263 -5.24 -20.81 -15.22
C ALA A 263 -4.70 -21.22 -16.60
N THR A 264 -4.77 -22.51 -16.96
CA THR A 264 -4.31 -23.00 -18.26
C THR A 264 -5.13 -22.39 -19.39
N LYS A 265 -6.46 -22.52 -19.30
CA LYS A 265 -7.38 -21.97 -20.30
C LYS A 265 -7.24 -20.45 -20.44
N LEU A 266 -7.12 -19.73 -19.33
CA LEU A 266 -6.97 -18.27 -19.33
C LEU A 266 -5.59 -17.82 -19.83
N HIS A 267 -4.53 -18.57 -19.54
CA HIS A 267 -3.20 -18.33 -20.07
C HIS A 267 -3.16 -18.48 -21.60
N ASP A 268 -3.73 -19.57 -22.11
CA ASP A 268 -3.79 -19.86 -23.54
C ASP A 268 -4.68 -18.87 -24.31
N ALA A 269 -5.79 -18.44 -23.70
CA ALA A 269 -6.68 -17.42 -24.26
C ALA A 269 -6.03 -16.02 -24.35
N ARG A 270 -4.93 -15.76 -23.63
CA ARG A 270 -4.18 -14.50 -23.63
C ARG A 270 -5.07 -13.26 -23.47
N ILE A 271 -6.06 -13.34 -22.55
CA ILE A 271 -7.10 -12.33 -22.36
C ILE A 271 -6.55 -10.90 -22.19
N SER A 272 -5.36 -10.74 -21.62
CA SER A 272 -4.74 -9.43 -21.45
C SER A 272 -3.21 -9.48 -21.43
N ILE A 273 -2.59 -8.50 -22.08
CA ILE A 273 -1.14 -8.28 -22.07
C ILE A 273 -0.66 -7.43 -20.89
N LYS A 274 -1.56 -6.65 -20.26
CA LYS A 274 -1.25 -5.66 -19.22
C LYS A 274 -1.42 -6.22 -17.80
N LEU A 275 -2.35 -7.16 -17.65
CA LEU A 275 -2.54 -8.04 -16.50
C LEU A 275 -2.52 -9.46 -17.06
N ARG A 276 -1.41 -10.17 -16.86
CA ARG A 276 -1.12 -11.46 -17.47
C ARG A 276 -1.60 -12.60 -16.58
N ILE A 277 -1.73 -13.80 -17.14
CA ILE A 277 -1.95 -15.02 -16.36
C ILE A 277 -0.61 -15.76 -16.31
N PRO A 278 -0.11 -16.13 -15.12
CA PRO A 278 1.15 -16.88 -15.02
C PRO A 278 0.99 -18.24 -15.69
N ARG A 279 2.05 -18.73 -16.34
CA ARG A 279 2.00 -20.01 -17.05
C ARG A 279 1.92 -21.16 -16.03
N PRO A 280 0.86 -21.99 -16.05
CA PRO A 280 0.83 -23.21 -15.25
C PRO A 280 1.84 -24.22 -15.82
N VAL A 281 2.56 -24.90 -14.94
CA VAL A 281 3.62 -25.87 -15.28
C VAL A 281 3.13 -27.29 -15.04
N ALA A 282 2.60 -27.56 -13.85
CA ALA A 282 2.15 -28.89 -13.48
C ALA A 282 1.15 -28.86 -12.33
N LEU A 283 0.19 -29.78 -12.39
CA LEU A 283 -0.57 -30.32 -11.27
C LEU A 283 0.03 -31.70 -10.97
N LEU A 284 0.64 -31.89 -9.79
CA LEU A 284 1.38 -33.14 -9.53
C LEU A 284 0.42 -34.27 -9.14
N ALA A 285 0.33 -35.35 -9.93
CA ALA A 285 -0.60 -36.45 -9.64
C ALA A 285 -0.42 -37.11 -8.24
N VAL A 286 0.81 -37.15 -7.72
CA VAL A 286 1.13 -37.78 -6.41
C VAL A 286 0.82 -36.84 -5.23
N GLU A 287 0.76 -35.54 -5.46
CA GLU A 287 0.25 -34.55 -4.50
C GLU A 287 -0.67 -33.60 -5.29
N PRO A 288 -1.90 -34.05 -5.58
CA PRO A 288 -2.78 -33.36 -6.52
C PRO A 288 -3.31 -32.03 -5.95
N ARG A 289 -2.89 -31.65 -4.75
CA ARG A 289 -3.17 -30.35 -4.13
C ARG A 289 -2.10 -29.30 -4.45
N LEU A 290 -0.99 -29.66 -5.09
CA LEU A 290 0.09 -28.73 -5.44
C LEU A 290 0.03 -28.34 -6.92
N VAL A 291 -0.13 -27.03 -7.16
CA VAL A 291 -0.08 -26.44 -8.50
C VAL A 291 1.20 -25.60 -8.64
N LEU A 292 1.95 -25.83 -9.72
CA LEU A 292 3.19 -25.12 -10.02
C LEU A 292 2.99 -24.13 -11.18
N TYR A 293 3.54 -22.93 -11.02
CA TYR A 293 3.49 -21.84 -11.98
C TYR A 293 4.88 -21.32 -12.30
N ASP A 294 5.08 -20.88 -13.53
CA ASP A 294 6.34 -20.30 -14.02
C ASP A 294 6.26 -18.78 -13.99
N PHE A 295 6.39 -18.22 -12.79
CA PHE A 295 6.56 -16.79 -12.56
C PHE A 295 7.17 -16.53 -11.18
N ASP A 296 7.81 -15.37 -11.02
CA ASP A 296 8.39 -14.92 -9.76
C ASP A 296 7.68 -13.67 -9.23
N PRO A 297 6.66 -13.82 -8.36
CA PRO A 297 5.94 -12.70 -7.78
C PRO A 297 6.82 -11.93 -6.79
N TRP A 298 6.65 -10.61 -6.77
CA TRP A 298 7.39 -9.72 -5.89
C TRP A 298 6.48 -9.02 -4.87
N MET A 299 5.41 -8.36 -5.34
CA MET A 299 4.49 -7.62 -4.47
C MET A 299 3.06 -7.90 -4.88
N ASN A 300 2.13 -8.06 -3.94
CA ASN A 300 0.71 -7.92 -4.28
C ASN A 300 0.37 -6.44 -4.57
N LEU A 301 -0.85 -6.16 -5.02
CA LEU A 301 -1.23 -4.82 -5.46
C LEU A 301 -1.23 -3.80 -4.29
N CYS A 302 -1.60 -4.24 -3.07
CA CYS A 302 -1.59 -3.41 -1.87
C CYS A 302 -0.15 -2.99 -1.48
N GLU A 303 0.78 -3.94 -1.46
CA GLU A 303 2.20 -3.69 -1.21
C GLU A 303 2.79 -2.77 -2.28
N PHE A 304 2.44 -3.02 -3.55
CA PHE A 304 2.89 -2.20 -4.66
C PHE A 304 2.48 -0.73 -4.47
N PHE A 305 1.22 -0.46 -4.12
CA PHE A 305 0.73 0.90 -3.91
C PHE A 305 1.23 1.54 -2.63
N THR A 306 1.50 0.77 -1.57
CA THR A 306 2.15 1.30 -0.37
C THR A 306 3.47 1.98 -0.69
N HIS A 307 4.23 1.47 -1.67
CA HIS A 307 5.53 2.02 -2.06
C HIS A 307 5.49 2.94 -3.29
N HIS A 308 4.51 2.78 -4.19
CA HIS A 308 4.42 3.51 -5.47
C HIS A 308 3.20 4.45 -5.59
N GLY A 309 2.37 4.53 -4.54
CA GLY A 309 1.01 5.06 -4.51
C GLY A 309 0.87 6.57 -4.68
N ARG A 310 1.15 7.06 -5.89
CA ARG A 310 0.56 8.33 -6.36
C ARG A 310 -0.84 8.03 -6.90
N ILE A 311 -1.80 8.93 -6.63
CA ILE A 311 -3.18 8.80 -7.14
C ILE A 311 -3.21 8.59 -8.67
N LYS A 312 -2.31 9.26 -9.41
CA LYS A 312 -2.16 9.05 -10.86
C LYS A 312 -1.78 7.61 -11.23
N THR A 313 -0.88 6.98 -10.46
CA THR A 313 -0.46 5.59 -10.66
C THR A 313 -1.59 4.61 -10.34
N LEU A 314 -2.30 4.86 -9.23
CA LEU A 314 -3.48 4.09 -8.80
C LEU A 314 -4.54 4.07 -9.89
N ARG A 315 -4.96 5.25 -10.35
CA ARG A 315 -5.94 5.39 -11.45
C ARG A 315 -5.52 4.59 -12.68
N ARG A 316 -4.26 4.75 -13.12
CA ARG A 316 -3.74 4.06 -14.31
C ARG A 316 -3.77 2.53 -14.18
N ILE A 317 -3.44 2.00 -13.01
CA ILE A 317 -3.43 0.55 -12.78
C ILE A 317 -4.85 0.03 -12.62
N ALA A 318 -5.72 0.71 -11.87
CA ALA A 318 -7.14 0.38 -11.77
C ALA A 318 -7.82 0.30 -13.15
N THR A 319 -7.53 1.26 -14.05
CA THR A 319 -8.02 1.18 -15.44
C THR A 319 -7.52 -0.07 -16.18
N ARG A 320 -6.27 -0.48 -15.99
CA ARG A 320 -5.73 -1.69 -16.62
C ARG A 320 -6.38 -2.96 -16.09
N VAL A 321 -6.61 -3.02 -14.78
CA VAL A 321 -7.31 -4.14 -14.14
C VAL A 321 -8.74 -4.22 -14.64
N GLY A 322 -9.49 -3.11 -14.62
CA GLY A 322 -10.86 -3.07 -15.14
C GLY A 322 -10.97 -3.50 -16.60
N LEU A 323 -10.05 -3.05 -17.47
CA LEU A 323 -10.00 -3.50 -18.87
C LEU A 323 -9.69 -5.00 -19.01
N ALA A 324 -8.85 -5.56 -18.14
CA ALA A 324 -8.55 -6.99 -18.16
C ALA A 324 -9.74 -7.82 -17.66
N LEU A 325 -10.46 -7.35 -16.63
CA LEU A 325 -11.68 -7.98 -16.14
C LEU A 325 -12.79 -7.94 -17.17
N ALA A 326 -13.01 -6.80 -17.84
CA ALA A 326 -13.98 -6.71 -18.93
C ALA A 326 -13.67 -7.74 -20.03
N LYS A 327 -12.39 -7.92 -20.38
CA LYS A 327 -11.98 -8.96 -21.34
C LYS A 327 -12.16 -10.38 -20.83
N LEU A 328 -11.95 -10.61 -19.53
CA LEU A 328 -12.27 -11.89 -18.89
C LEU A 328 -13.76 -12.15 -19.02
N HIS A 329 -14.61 -11.25 -18.53
CA HIS A 329 -16.07 -11.37 -18.49
C HIS A 329 -16.69 -11.52 -19.90
N CYS A 330 -16.14 -10.85 -20.91
CA CYS A 330 -16.59 -11.01 -22.30
C CYS A 330 -15.96 -12.22 -23.03
N SER A 331 -15.09 -12.99 -22.38
CA SER A 331 -14.46 -14.15 -23.01
C SER A 331 -15.40 -15.35 -23.04
N GLN A 332 -15.22 -16.24 -24.03
CA GLN A 332 -15.92 -17.52 -24.10
C GLN A 332 -15.06 -18.66 -23.57
N VAL A 333 -14.21 -18.37 -22.57
CA VAL A 333 -13.34 -19.38 -21.98
C VAL A 333 -14.21 -20.38 -21.23
N GLY A 334 -14.15 -21.66 -21.62
CA GLY A 334 -14.94 -22.72 -21.01
C GLY A 334 -14.45 -23.05 -19.59
N LEU A 335 -14.78 -22.22 -18.60
CA LEU A 335 -14.54 -22.48 -17.18
C LEU A 335 -15.55 -23.51 -16.63
N ARG A 336 -15.14 -24.27 -15.60
CA ARG A 336 -16.02 -25.24 -14.92
C ARG A 336 -17.04 -24.51 -14.03
N GLY A 337 -18.22 -25.11 -13.89
CA GLY A 337 -19.27 -24.63 -12.99
C GLY A 337 -20.03 -23.44 -13.56
N ALA A 338 -21.33 -23.64 -13.81
CA ALA A 338 -22.27 -22.56 -14.03
C ALA A 338 -23.13 -22.43 -12.78
N GLU A 339 -23.06 -21.27 -12.13
CA GLU A 339 -23.93 -20.96 -11.00
C GLU A 339 -25.32 -20.63 -11.54
N LEU A 340 -26.21 -21.63 -11.53
CA LEU A 340 -27.57 -21.48 -12.03
C LEU A 340 -28.49 -20.74 -11.05
N ASP A 341 -28.13 -20.67 -9.75
CA ASP A 341 -28.91 -20.02 -8.71
C ASP A 341 -28.03 -19.32 -7.65
N PHE A 342 -27.54 -18.12 -7.98
CA PHE A 342 -26.75 -17.27 -7.09
C PHE A 342 -27.51 -16.79 -5.83
N VAL A 343 -28.84 -16.71 -5.91
CA VAL A 343 -29.67 -16.03 -4.92
C VAL A 343 -30.00 -16.94 -3.73
N GLY A 344 -29.97 -18.25 -3.96
CA GLY A 344 -30.28 -19.26 -2.95
C GLY A 344 -29.16 -19.46 -1.94
N GLU A 345 -28.25 -20.39 -2.21
CA GLU A 345 -27.38 -20.95 -1.18
C GLU A 345 -26.07 -20.15 -0.99
N GLU A 346 -25.53 -19.59 -2.09
CA GLU A 346 -24.21 -18.95 -2.07
C GLU A 346 -24.25 -17.56 -1.44
N LEU A 347 -25.24 -16.72 -1.83
CA LEU A 347 -25.46 -15.42 -1.19
C LEU A 347 -25.74 -15.58 0.32
N GLN A 348 -26.58 -16.54 0.71
CA GLN A 348 -26.84 -16.80 2.14
C GLN A 348 -25.59 -17.23 2.89
N THR A 349 -24.75 -18.08 2.29
CA THR A 349 -23.46 -18.46 2.87
C THR A 349 -22.55 -17.25 3.07
N MET A 350 -22.50 -16.32 2.10
CA MET A 350 -21.74 -15.07 2.22
C MET A 350 -22.29 -14.15 3.31
N VAL A 351 -23.62 -14.06 3.44
CA VAL A 351 -24.33 -13.28 4.46
C VAL A 351 -23.99 -13.81 5.85
N VAL A 352 -24.20 -15.10 6.11
CA VAL A 352 -23.91 -15.76 7.39
C VAL A 352 -22.44 -15.58 7.78
N ARG A 353 -21.51 -15.77 6.83
CA ARG A 353 -20.08 -15.54 7.07
C ARG A 353 -19.79 -14.09 7.48
N SER A 354 -20.43 -13.13 6.82
CA SER A 354 -20.25 -11.70 7.08
C SER A 354 -20.86 -11.30 8.43
N GLU A 355 -22.04 -11.80 8.78
CA GLU A 355 -22.65 -11.60 10.09
C GLU A 355 -21.77 -12.15 11.21
N ASN A 356 -21.30 -13.39 11.09
CA ASN A 356 -20.39 -14.00 12.06
C ASN A 356 -19.14 -13.15 12.25
N TYR A 357 -18.55 -12.62 11.16
CA TYR A 357 -17.39 -11.73 11.26
C TYR A 357 -17.74 -10.40 11.96
N LEU A 358 -18.84 -9.76 11.58
CA LEU A 358 -19.29 -8.51 12.19
C LEU A 358 -19.55 -8.66 13.69
N GLN A 359 -20.07 -9.81 14.13
CA GLN A 359 -20.28 -10.13 15.55
C GLN A 359 -18.97 -10.25 16.35
N THR A 360 -17.83 -10.54 15.71
CA THR A 360 -16.53 -10.55 16.38
C THR A 360 -15.96 -9.15 16.64
N LEU A 361 -16.48 -8.14 15.95
CA LEU A 361 -16.01 -6.76 16.10
C LEU A 361 -16.64 -6.15 17.35
N THR A 362 -15.85 -5.38 18.11
CA THR A 362 -16.28 -4.73 19.36
C THR A 362 -17.30 -3.59 19.17
N CYS A 363 -17.81 -3.38 17.96
CA CYS A 363 -18.74 -2.31 17.60
C CYS A 363 -20.19 -2.81 17.35
N VAL A 364 -21.08 -2.38 18.26
CA VAL A 364 -22.53 -2.10 18.22
C VAL A 364 -23.43 -2.95 17.27
N PRO A 365 -24.56 -3.52 17.78
CA PRO A 365 -25.64 -4.16 16.99
C PRO A 365 -26.10 -3.40 15.72
N ASP A 366 -25.89 -2.08 15.68
CA ASP A 366 -26.17 -1.21 14.53
C ASP A 366 -25.48 -1.63 13.22
N LEU A 367 -24.28 -2.23 13.27
CA LEU A 367 -23.58 -2.65 12.05
C LEU A 367 -24.22 -3.89 11.42
N VAL A 368 -24.62 -4.87 12.23
CA VAL A 368 -25.36 -6.04 11.77
C VAL A 368 -26.71 -5.62 11.20
N ASN A 369 -27.43 -4.72 11.88
CA ASN A 369 -28.70 -4.18 11.38
C ASN A 369 -28.54 -3.45 10.03
N ARG A 370 -27.49 -2.63 9.88
CA ARG A 370 -27.20 -1.95 8.60
C ARG A 370 -26.81 -2.93 7.51
N PHE A 371 -26.01 -3.94 7.84
CA PHE A 371 -25.62 -5.01 6.92
C PHE A 371 -26.86 -5.75 6.44
N ASN A 372 -27.75 -6.18 7.34
CA ASN A 372 -28.98 -6.88 7.00
C ASN A 372 -29.93 -6.00 6.16
N GLY A 373 -30.00 -4.70 6.45
CA GLY A 373 -30.72 -3.75 5.59
C GLY A 373 -30.09 -3.58 4.19
N VAL A 374 -28.78 -3.79 4.02
CA VAL A 374 -28.14 -3.85 2.69
C VAL A 374 -28.46 -5.17 2.00
N VAL A 375 -28.36 -6.30 2.70
CA VAL A 375 -28.66 -7.65 2.18
C VAL A 375 -30.10 -7.71 1.65
N GLN A 376 -31.09 -7.25 2.43
CA GLN A 376 -32.49 -7.20 1.98
C GLN A 376 -32.67 -6.35 0.70
N ARG A 377 -31.93 -5.24 0.57
CA ARG A 377 -31.96 -4.41 -0.65
C ARG A 377 -31.33 -5.11 -1.85
N ILE A 378 -30.32 -5.96 -1.63
CA ILE A 378 -29.73 -6.78 -2.68
C ILE A 378 -30.73 -7.86 -3.10
N GLU A 379 -31.25 -8.64 -2.15
CA GLU A 379 -32.22 -9.72 -2.41
C GLU A 379 -33.45 -9.21 -3.19
N SER A 380 -34.04 -8.10 -2.75
CA SER A 380 -35.19 -7.48 -3.42
C SER A 380 -34.88 -6.98 -4.84
N ARG A 381 -33.67 -6.49 -5.12
CA ARG A 381 -33.25 -6.09 -6.47
C ARG A 381 -32.99 -7.30 -7.36
N VAL A 382 -32.39 -8.34 -6.79
CA VAL A 382 -32.07 -9.56 -7.52
C VAL A 382 -33.35 -10.32 -7.89
N ALA A 383 -34.37 -10.33 -7.02
CA ALA A 383 -35.68 -10.90 -7.32
C ALA A 383 -36.41 -10.23 -8.51
N LEU A 384 -36.03 -8.99 -8.86
CA LEU A 384 -36.61 -8.24 -9.98
C LEU A 384 -35.87 -8.49 -11.32
N ASP A 385 -34.68 -9.08 -11.29
CA ASP A 385 -33.84 -9.26 -12.47
C ASP A 385 -33.99 -10.68 -13.06
N ARG A 386 -34.78 -10.79 -14.14
CA ARG A 386 -35.13 -12.08 -14.77
C ARG A 386 -34.16 -12.54 -15.87
N GLN A 387 -33.14 -11.75 -16.24
CA GLN A 387 -32.20 -12.09 -17.31
C GLN A 387 -30.76 -11.74 -16.93
N ARG A 388 -30.18 -12.54 -16.04
CA ARG A 388 -28.76 -12.41 -15.69
C ARG A 388 -27.88 -12.94 -16.81
N ILE A 389 -26.98 -12.10 -17.30
CA ILE A 389 -25.95 -12.51 -18.27
C ILE A 389 -24.80 -13.12 -17.47
N LEU A 390 -24.74 -14.45 -17.45
CA LEU A 390 -23.63 -15.17 -16.85
C LEU A 390 -22.36 -14.93 -17.65
N SER A 391 -21.28 -14.62 -16.94
CA SER A 391 -19.96 -14.38 -17.51
C SER A 391 -18.92 -15.21 -16.74
N PRO A 392 -17.81 -15.61 -17.37
CA PRO A 392 -16.68 -16.18 -16.63
C PRO A 392 -16.12 -15.12 -15.68
N ILE A 393 -16.06 -15.42 -14.39
CA ILE A 393 -15.54 -14.54 -13.34
C ILE A 393 -14.33 -15.17 -12.65
N HIS A 394 -13.55 -14.35 -11.96
CA HIS A 394 -12.50 -14.82 -11.05
C HIS A 394 -13.11 -15.46 -9.78
N GLY A 395 -14.18 -14.86 -9.26
CA GLY A 395 -15.01 -15.43 -8.20
C GLY A 395 -14.57 -15.12 -6.78
N ALA A 396 -13.34 -14.62 -6.60
CA ALA A 396 -12.82 -14.17 -5.31
C ALA A 396 -11.83 -13.01 -5.49
N LEU A 397 -12.10 -12.10 -6.44
CA LEU A 397 -11.14 -11.08 -6.83
C LEU A 397 -10.88 -10.05 -5.72
N GLY A 398 -9.68 -10.10 -5.14
CA GLY A 398 -9.09 -9.06 -4.31
C GLY A 398 -7.77 -8.51 -4.88
N TRP A 399 -7.22 -7.50 -4.23
CA TRP A 399 -5.91 -6.93 -4.56
C TRP A 399 -4.75 -7.92 -4.30
N ASP A 400 -4.98 -8.90 -3.44
CA ASP A 400 -4.10 -10.03 -3.17
C ASP A 400 -4.02 -11.02 -4.36
N CYS A 401 -5.03 -11.07 -5.22
CA CYS A 401 -5.02 -11.88 -6.44
C CYS A 401 -4.16 -11.25 -7.56
N ILE A 402 -3.72 -10.01 -7.39
CA ILE A 402 -2.96 -9.25 -8.40
C ILE A 402 -1.53 -9.04 -7.92
N HIS A 403 -0.57 -9.69 -8.58
CA HIS A 403 0.84 -9.64 -8.24
C HIS A 403 1.68 -8.90 -9.27
N TYR A 404 2.57 -8.04 -8.79
CA TYR A 404 3.66 -7.46 -9.56
C TYR A 404 4.86 -8.42 -9.53
N GLY A 405 5.29 -8.89 -10.69
CA GLY A 405 6.43 -9.79 -10.86
C GLY A 405 7.77 -9.06 -10.85
N VAL A 406 8.84 -9.82 -10.61
CA VAL A 406 10.21 -9.28 -10.68
C VAL A 406 10.57 -8.75 -12.08
N ASP A 407 9.97 -9.35 -13.11
CA ASP A 407 10.07 -8.95 -14.52
C ASP A 407 9.39 -7.59 -14.84
N GLY A 408 8.72 -6.99 -13.84
CA GLY A 408 8.08 -5.68 -13.95
C GLY A 408 6.68 -5.72 -14.56
N ARG A 409 6.03 -6.89 -14.59
CA ARG A 409 4.68 -7.07 -15.13
C ARG A 409 3.67 -7.41 -14.04
N PHE A 410 2.39 -7.16 -14.32
CA PHE A 410 1.30 -7.55 -13.43
C PHE A 410 0.68 -8.87 -13.86
N TYR A 411 0.35 -9.69 -12.87
CA TYR A 411 -0.23 -11.00 -13.01
C TYR A 411 -1.52 -11.09 -12.20
N LEU A 412 -2.56 -11.65 -12.79
CA LEU A 412 -3.74 -12.14 -12.07
C LEU A 412 -3.49 -13.60 -11.71
N TYR A 413 -3.85 -13.99 -10.49
CA TYR A 413 -3.54 -15.29 -9.91
C TYR A 413 -4.72 -15.77 -9.04
N ARG A 414 -4.66 -17.01 -8.54
CA ARG A 414 -5.65 -17.65 -7.66
C ARG A 414 -7.01 -17.94 -8.31
N PHE A 415 -7.08 -18.89 -9.23
CA PHE A 415 -8.26 -19.19 -10.03
C PHE A 415 -9.10 -20.37 -9.50
N GLU A 416 -8.92 -20.79 -8.24
CA GLU A 416 -9.66 -21.91 -7.64
C GLU A 416 -11.16 -21.67 -7.56
N THR A 417 -11.60 -20.41 -7.58
CA THR A 417 -13.01 -19.99 -7.54
C THR A 417 -13.57 -19.57 -8.90
N CYS A 418 -12.78 -19.69 -9.98
CA CYS A 418 -13.20 -19.30 -11.32
C CYS A 418 -14.41 -20.13 -11.79
N ARG A 419 -15.47 -19.44 -12.22
CA ARG A 419 -16.73 -20.05 -12.63
C ARG A 419 -17.53 -19.10 -13.53
N TRP A 420 -18.64 -19.57 -14.10
CA TRP A 420 -19.63 -18.71 -14.73
C TRP A 420 -20.63 -18.21 -13.68
N SER A 421 -20.69 -16.89 -13.47
CA SER A 421 -21.58 -16.24 -12.51
C SER A 421 -21.76 -14.75 -12.85
N ASP A 422 -22.31 -13.97 -11.93
CA ASP A 422 -22.54 -12.53 -12.08
C ASP A 422 -21.20 -11.75 -12.05
N PRO A 423 -20.87 -10.96 -13.08
CA PRO A 423 -19.61 -10.19 -13.15
C PRO A 423 -19.45 -9.16 -12.01
N GLY A 424 -20.54 -8.77 -11.35
CA GLY A 424 -20.53 -7.87 -10.18
C GLY A 424 -19.77 -8.44 -8.98
N LEU A 425 -19.63 -9.76 -8.86
CA LEU A 425 -18.89 -10.40 -7.77
C LEU A 425 -17.40 -10.07 -7.79
N ASP A 426 -16.79 -9.96 -8.97
CA ASP A 426 -15.39 -9.55 -9.11
C ASP A 426 -15.18 -8.06 -8.81
N LEU A 427 -16.20 -7.23 -9.04
CA LEU A 427 -16.09 -5.77 -8.83
C LEU A 427 -16.13 -5.41 -7.34
N GLY A 428 -16.89 -6.15 -6.53
CA GLY A 428 -17.09 -5.87 -5.11
C GLY A 428 -15.79 -5.95 -4.30
N GLY A 429 -15.05 -7.05 -4.42
CA GLY A 429 -13.80 -7.26 -3.67
C GLY A 429 -12.72 -6.24 -4.01
N PHE A 430 -12.49 -6.00 -5.30
CA PHE A 430 -11.53 -4.98 -5.75
C PHE A 430 -11.87 -3.56 -5.26
N ALA A 431 -13.16 -3.19 -5.28
CA ALA A 431 -13.62 -1.89 -4.82
C ALA A 431 -13.50 -1.73 -3.29
N ALA A 432 -13.77 -2.81 -2.53
CA ALA A 432 -13.59 -2.83 -1.08
C ALA A 432 -12.13 -2.58 -0.70
N ASP A 433 -11.18 -3.25 -1.35
CA ASP A 433 -9.75 -3.04 -1.12
C ASP A 433 -9.29 -1.62 -1.49
N LEU A 434 -9.81 -1.07 -2.60
CA LEU A 434 -9.55 0.31 -2.98
C LEU A 434 -10.04 1.30 -1.92
N LEU A 435 -11.22 1.06 -1.34
CA LEU A 435 -11.79 1.89 -0.28
C LEU A 435 -10.94 1.79 1.00
N CYS A 436 -10.56 0.58 1.42
CA CYS A 436 -9.65 0.36 2.55
C CYS A 436 -8.31 1.08 2.35
N PHE A 437 -7.69 0.94 1.18
CA PHE A 437 -6.41 1.57 0.87
C PHE A 437 -6.49 3.11 0.89
N THR A 438 -7.56 3.68 0.31
CA THR A 438 -7.76 5.14 0.27
C THR A 438 -8.03 5.72 1.66
N LEU A 439 -8.80 5.04 2.50
CA LEU A 439 -9.04 5.44 3.89
C LEU A 439 -7.75 5.38 4.73
N ALA A 440 -6.97 4.31 4.61
CA ALA A 440 -5.67 4.20 5.29
C ALA A 440 -4.72 5.35 4.88
N SER A 441 -4.64 5.64 3.57
CA SER A 441 -3.82 6.72 3.03
C SER A 441 -4.26 8.11 3.50
N TYR A 442 -5.56 8.32 3.74
CA TYR A 442 -6.09 9.58 4.27
C TYR A 442 -5.67 9.79 5.74
N ASN A 443 -5.73 8.73 6.55
CA ASN A 443 -5.33 8.76 7.95
C ASN A 443 -3.82 9.05 8.14
N ASP A 444 -2.97 8.55 7.26
CA ASP A 444 -1.53 8.83 7.33
C ASP A 444 -1.15 10.27 6.94
N ARG A 445 -1.83 10.85 5.93
CA ARG A 445 -1.60 12.25 5.54
C ARG A 445 -2.01 13.24 6.62
N THR A 446 -3.11 12.95 7.31
CA THR A 446 -3.58 13.78 8.43
C THR A 446 -2.62 13.69 9.63
N ARG A 447 -2.03 12.51 9.90
CA ARG A 447 -0.95 12.37 10.90
C ARG A 447 0.32 13.14 10.53
N LEU A 448 0.79 13.05 9.28
CA LEU A 448 2.00 13.75 8.81
C LEU A 448 1.82 15.28 8.74
N SER A 449 0.62 15.77 8.42
CA SER A 449 0.31 17.21 8.43
C SER A 449 0.38 17.84 9.83
N ARG A 450 0.21 17.04 10.89
CA ARG A 450 0.40 17.48 12.28
C ARG A 450 1.86 17.39 12.75
N ALA A 451 2.75 16.77 11.96
CA ALA A 451 4.10 16.40 12.39
C ALA A 451 5.25 17.09 11.61
N SER A 452 4.98 18.09 10.76
CA SER A 452 6.05 18.88 10.11
C SER A 452 6.12 20.30 10.70
N PRO A 453 7.26 20.69 11.31
CA PRO A 453 7.53 22.06 11.72
C PRO A 453 8.30 22.80 10.62
N THR A 454 7.80 23.95 10.17
CA THR A 454 8.61 24.91 9.39
C THR A 454 8.51 26.34 9.96
N SER A 455 9.69 26.78 10.42
CA SER A 455 10.25 28.15 10.52
C SER A 455 9.57 29.24 11.39
N ARG A 456 10.23 29.49 12.54
CA ARG A 456 10.68 30.79 13.11
C ARG A 456 9.78 32.02 12.86
N SER A 457 9.02 32.40 13.90
CA SER A 457 9.18 33.73 14.50
C SER A 457 9.03 33.60 16.02
N LEU A 458 10.01 34.13 16.75
CA LEU A 458 9.98 34.33 18.19
C LEU A 458 8.89 35.37 18.48
N ARG A 459 7.79 34.94 19.09
CA ARG A 459 7.04 35.72 20.07
C ARG A 459 6.44 34.76 21.08
N GLU A 460 7.00 34.80 22.28
CA GLU A 460 6.40 34.24 23.47
C GLU A 460 4.94 34.68 23.59
N GLY A 461 4.07 33.69 23.70
CA GLY A 461 2.66 33.87 23.91
C GLY A 461 2.09 32.52 24.32
N ARG A 462 2.18 32.21 25.61
CA ARG A 462 1.52 31.06 26.25
C ARG A 462 0.07 30.97 25.77
N ARG A 463 -0.24 30.01 24.90
CA ARG A 463 -1.59 29.47 24.72
C ARG A 463 -1.48 27.95 24.70
N GLY A 464 -1.85 27.35 25.83
CA GLY A 464 -1.96 25.90 25.97
C GLY A 464 -3.07 25.38 25.06
N ALA A 465 -2.69 24.70 23.99
CA ALA A 465 -3.53 23.73 23.32
C ALA A 465 -2.80 22.39 23.41
N THR A 466 -2.99 21.70 24.53
CA THR A 466 -2.56 20.31 24.69
C THR A 466 -3.28 19.46 23.64
N ALA A 467 -2.56 18.99 22.63
CA ALA A 467 -3.01 17.90 21.79
C ALA A 467 -3.18 16.67 22.72
N ARG A 468 -4.42 16.38 23.12
CA ARG A 468 -4.71 15.19 23.93
C ARG A 468 -4.37 13.95 23.10
N SER A 469 -3.46 13.15 23.64
CA SER A 469 -3.10 11.82 23.14
C SER A 469 -4.38 10.98 22.97
N PRO A 470 -4.55 10.24 21.86
CA PRO A 470 -5.53 9.16 21.86
C PRO A 470 -5.13 8.15 22.95
N GLU A 471 -6.07 7.75 23.80
CA GLU A 471 -5.88 6.62 24.73
C GLU A 471 -5.27 5.43 24.00
N ARG A 472 -4.24 4.84 24.59
CA ARG A 472 -3.78 3.50 24.21
C ARG A 472 -4.78 2.53 24.80
N CYS A 473 -5.61 1.90 23.96
CA CYS A 473 -6.48 0.83 24.42
C CYS A 473 -5.61 -0.31 25.00
N VAL A 474 -5.93 -0.75 26.23
CA VAL A 474 -5.24 -1.84 26.95
C VAL A 474 -5.29 -3.19 26.20
N ASN A 475 -6.04 -3.31 25.09
CA ASN A 475 -6.18 -4.56 24.32
C ASN A 475 -6.06 -4.45 22.79
N GLY A 476 -5.34 -3.47 22.24
CA GLY A 476 -4.89 -3.50 20.82
C GLY A 476 -5.96 -3.56 19.71
N GLN A 477 -7.25 -3.48 20.05
CA GLN A 477 -8.37 -3.41 19.11
C GLN A 477 -8.63 -1.95 18.73
N ALA A 478 -8.67 -1.65 17.43
CA ALA A 478 -9.01 -0.32 16.94
C ALA A 478 -10.52 -0.07 17.15
N GLN A 479 -10.90 0.83 18.05
CA GLN A 479 -12.30 1.25 18.19
C GLN A 479 -12.71 2.11 16.98
N CYS A 480 -13.80 1.71 16.29
CA CYS A 480 -14.47 2.56 15.29
C CYS A 480 -15.28 3.65 16.00
N CYS A 481 -14.82 4.90 15.90
CA CYS A 481 -15.46 6.05 16.53
C CYS A 481 -15.75 7.16 15.51
N ARG A 482 -16.68 8.07 15.83
CA ARG A 482 -16.94 9.24 14.98
C ARG A 482 -15.71 10.14 14.93
N SER A 483 -15.43 10.70 13.77
CA SER A 483 -14.34 11.69 13.60
C SER A 483 -14.72 13.00 14.32
N ASP A 484 -13.72 13.76 14.80
CA ASP A 484 -13.93 15.09 15.41
C ASP A 484 -14.63 16.07 14.43
N PHE A 485 -14.56 15.78 13.12
CA PHE A 485 -15.16 16.58 12.06
C PHE A 485 -16.38 15.94 11.41
N ASP A 486 -16.92 14.85 11.98
CA ASP A 486 -18.06 14.15 11.41
C ASP A 486 -19.34 15.01 11.46
N ARG A 487 -19.71 15.57 10.31
CA ARG A 487 -20.86 16.46 10.13
C ARG A 487 -21.83 15.78 9.17
N ARG A 488 -23.00 15.40 9.68
CA ARG A 488 -23.98 14.54 8.96
C ARG A 488 -24.52 15.16 7.68
N HIS A 489 -24.86 16.46 7.72
CA HIS A 489 -25.31 17.23 6.57
C HIS A 489 -24.48 18.51 6.44
N GLN A 490 -24.07 18.83 5.22
CA GLN A 490 -23.41 20.09 4.89
C GLN A 490 -24.00 20.63 3.59
N PHE A 491 -24.36 21.91 3.60
CA PHE A 491 -24.80 22.67 2.45
C PHE A 491 -23.89 23.89 2.30
N ASN A 492 -23.27 24.02 1.13
CA ASN A 492 -22.43 25.15 0.78
C ASN A 492 -22.97 25.77 -0.52
N LEU A 493 -23.27 27.06 -0.50
CA LEU A 493 -23.72 27.84 -1.64
C LEU A 493 -22.82 29.05 -1.82
N VAL A 494 -22.37 29.27 -3.05
CA VAL A 494 -21.72 30.51 -3.46
C VAL A 494 -22.47 31.02 -4.69
N GLY A 495 -23.00 32.23 -4.59
CA GLY A 495 -23.73 32.89 -5.67
C GLY A 495 -23.12 34.26 -5.95
N MET A 496 -22.95 34.58 -7.22
CA MET A 496 -22.61 35.93 -7.68
C MET A 496 -23.54 36.28 -8.82
N TYR A 497 -24.10 37.48 -8.79
CA TYR A 497 -25.02 37.95 -9.80
C TYR A 497 -24.70 39.41 -10.14
N ASP A 498 -24.40 39.65 -11.42
CA ASP A 498 -24.21 40.99 -11.97
C ASP A 498 -25.56 41.52 -12.44
N LEU A 499 -25.99 42.63 -11.84
CA LEU A 499 -27.22 43.33 -12.16
C LEU A 499 -26.94 44.45 -13.17
N PRO A 500 -27.97 44.94 -13.88
CA PRO A 500 -27.86 46.13 -14.71
C PRO A 500 -27.29 47.33 -13.94
N TRP A 501 -26.71 48.29 -14.68
CA TRP A 501 -26.15 49.53 -14.12
C TRP A 501 -24.95 49.36 -13.16
N GLY A 502 -24.19 48.26 -13.32
CA GLY A 502 -22.93 48.05 -12.61
C GLY A 502 -23.10 47.59 -11.16
N PHE A 503 -24.27 47.10 -10.78
CA PHE A 503 -24.49 46.51 -9.46
C PHE A 503 -24.07 45.03 -9.43
N ARG A 504 -23.54 44.58 -8.30
CA ARG A 504 -23.15 43.18 -8.08
C ARG A 504 -23.63 42.71 -6.73
N VAL A 505 -24.27 41.54 -6.70
CA VAL A 505 -24.68 40.84 -5.49
C VAL A 505 -23.85 39.57 -5.35
N GLY A 506 -23.28 39.35 -4.16
CA GLY A 506 -22.59 38.12 -3.79
C GLY A 506 -23.23 37.49 -2.56
N THR A 507 -23.28 36.16 -2.51
CA THR A 507 -23.72 35.38 -1.35
C THR A 507 -22.79 34.20 -1.12
N VAL A 508 -22.46 33.94 0.14
CA VAL A 508 -21.76 32.74 0.59
C VAL A 508 -22.54 32.18 1.78
N ALA A 509 -23.18 31.03 1.61
CA ALA A 509 -23.92 30.37 2.68
C ALA A 509 -23.30 29.01 3.00
N ARG A 510 -23.09 28.76 4.30
CA ARG A 510 -22.63 27.49 4.85
C ARG A 510 -23.54 27.07 6.00
N LEU A 511 -24.26 25.98 5.78
CA LEU A 511 -25.14 25.36 6.77
C LEU A 511 -24.63 23.95 7.04
N ALA A 512 -24.51 23.54 8.31
CA ALA A 512 -24.08 22.19 8.65
C ALA A 512 -24.73 21.67 9.93
N SER A 513 -24.96 20.36 10.01
CA SER A 513 -25.32 19.69 11.27
C SER A 513 -24.22 19.87 12.31
N GLY A 514 -24.50 19.72 13.60
CA GLY A 514 -23.50 19.99 14.65
C GLY A 514 -22.27 19.08 14.64
N ILE A 515 -21.16 19.59 15.21
CA ILE A 515 -19.96 18.78 15.45
C ILE A 515 -20.21 17.80 16.59
N PRO A 516 -19.59 16.62 16.54
CA PRO A 516 -19.56 15.76 17.68
C PRO A 516 -18.53 16.25 18.72
N PHE A 517 -18.72 15.87 19.98
CA PHE A 517 -17.75 16.11 21.04
C PHE A 517 -17.59 14.87 21.93
N ASN A 518 -16.43 14.78 22.59
CA ASN A 518 -16.14 13.67 23.50
C ASN A 518 -16.90 13.83 24.80
N ILE A 519 -17.48 12.73 25.29
CA ILE A 519 -18.03 12.64 26.64
C ILE A 519 -16.99 11.93 27.51
N THR A 520 -16.51 12.57 28.57
CA THR A 520 -15.50 12.05 29.50
C THR A 520 -16.03 12.13 30.93
N THR A 521 -15.58 11.25 31.83
CA THR A 521 -15.91 11.30 33.26
C THR A 521 -15.23 12.47 33.96
N GLY A 522 -14.09 12.93 33.44
CA GLY A 522 -13.26 13.96 34.09
C GLY A 522 -12.45 13.43 35.28
N LEU A 523 -12.45 12.11 35.48
CA LEU A 523 -11.67 11.38 36.48
C LEU A 523 -10.61 10.53 35.76
N ASP A 524 -9.61 10.09 36.51
CA ASP A 524 -8.63 9.07 36.09
C ASP A 524 -9.08 7.72 36.66
N ASN A 525 -10.00 7.08 35.95
CA ASN A 525 -10.58 5.77 36.25
C ASN A 525 -9.61 4.62 35.91
N ASN A 526 -8.61 4.84 35.05
CA ASN A 526 -7.71 3.79 34.57
C ASN A 526 -6.29 3.84 35.20
N GLY A 527 -5.99 4.90 35.97
CA GLY A 527 -4.74 5.09 36.70
C GLY A 527 -3.57 5.57 35.85
N ASP A 528 -3.80 6.10 34.65
CA ASP A 528 -2.76 6.57 33.72
C ASP A 528 -2.38 8.04 33.89
N THR A 529 -2.95 8.72 34.90
CA THR A 529 -2.78 10.14 35.23
C THR A 529 -3.37 11.13 34.22
N VAL A 530 -4.15 10.64 33.24
CA VAL A 530 -4.83 11.47 32.24
C VAL A 530 -6.34 11.47 32.49
N PHE A 531 -6.89 12.64 32.82
CA PHE A 531 -8.32 12.84 33.11
C PHE A 531 -9.21 12.89 31.85
N ASN A 532 -9.01 11.98 30.90
CA ASN A 532 -9.79 11.90 29.65
C ASN A 532 -10.65 10.63 29.54
N ASP A 533 -10.74 9.84 30.62
CA ASP A 533 -11.51 8.60 30.65
C ASP A 533 -12.99 8.82 30.30
N ARG A 534 -13.59 7.80 29.68
CA ARG A 534 -14.99 7.83 29.24
C ARG A 534 -15.85 6.92 30.12
N PRO A 535 -17.15 7.26 30.29
CA PRO A 535 -18.08 6.34 30.92
C PRO A 535 -18.12 4.99 30.17
N PRO A 536 -18.39 3.86 30.87
CA PRO A 536 -18.56 2.56 30.24
C PRO A 536 -19.60 2.62 29.09
N GLY A 537 -19.28 2.03 27.94
CA GLY A 537 -20.15 2.02 26.76
C GLY A 537 -20.18 3.33 25.95
N VAL A 538 -19.51 4.40 26.40
CA VAL A 538 -19.45 5.67 25.68
C VAL A 538 -18.15 5.78 24.89
N THR A 539 -18.27 5.73 23.56
CA THR A 539 -17.12 5.87 22.66
C THR A 539 -16.80 7.33 22.35
N ARG A 540 -15.65 7.57 21.72
CA ARG A 540 -15.20 8.90 21.30
C ARG A 540 -16.23 9.56 20.37
N ASN A 541 -16.48 10.86 20.57
CA ASN A 541 -17.31 11.72 19.72
C ASN A 541 -18.79 11.29 19.66
N THR A 542 -19.31 10.75 20.76
CA THR A 542 -20.72 10.37 20.91
C THR A 542 -21.63 11.58 21.24
N GLY A 543 -21.11 12.67 21.82
CA GLY A 543 -21.88 13.88 22.10
C GLY A 543 -22.25 14.62 20.81
N HIS A 544 -23.42 15.27 20.78
CA HIS A 544 -23.93 16.02 19.62
C HIS A 544 -24.05 17.50 19.93
N GLY A 545 -23.28 18.34 19.23
CA GLY A 545 -23.41 19.79 19.32
C GLY A 545 -24.56 20.36 18.46
N PRO A 546 -24.95 21.63 18.69
CA PRO A 546 -25.86 22.39 17.82
C PRO A 546 -25.32 22.59 16.40
N GLY A 547 -26.24 22.88 15.47
CA GLY A 547 -25.94 23.16 14.07
C GLY A 547 -25.08 24.41 13.86
N TYR A 548 -24.49 24.50 12.68
CA TYR A 548 -23.73 25.65 12.19
C TYR A 548 -24.51 26.34 11.08
N ALA A 549 -24.62 27.66 11.15
CA ALA A 549 -25.20 28.47 10.09
C ALA A 549 -24.41 29.77 9.93
N ASN A 550 -23.84 29.99 8.75
CA ASN A 550 -23.23 31.25 8.39
C ASN A 550 -23.68 31.65 6.99
N VAL A 551 -24.14 32.88 6.84
CA VAL A 551 -24.58 33.46 5.57
C VAL A 551 -23.95 34.84 5.46
N ASP A 552 -23.08 35.01 4.49
CA ASP A 552 -22.40 36.25 4.17
C ASP A 552 -22.97 36.82 2.87
N LEU A 553 -23.20 38.12 2.83
CA LEU A 553 -23.72 38.84 1.66
C LEU A 553 -22.78 39.99 1.28
N ARG A 554 -22.63 40.22 -0.02
CA ARG A 554 -21.93 41.38 -0.58
C ARG A 554 -22.86 42.12 -1.52
N PHE A 555 -22.89 43.44 -1.41
CA PHE A 555 -23.54 44.31 -2.37
C PHE A 555 -22.53 45.37 -2.84
N GLY A 556 -22.25 45.39 -4.14
CA GLY A 556 -21.30 46.32 -4.75
C GLY A 556 -21.92 47.12 -5.89
N LYS A 557 -21.39 48.32 -6.12
CA LYS A 557 -21.64 49.14 -7.31
C LYS A 557 -20.34 49.60 -7.91
N THR A 558 -20.15 49.28 -9.19
CA THR A 558 -19.03 49.71 -10.00
C THR A 558 -19.43 50.90 -10.87
N PHE A 559 -18.66 51.98 -10.76
CA PHE A 559 -18.78 53.18 -11.56
C PHE A 559 -17.64 53.21 -12.58
N HIS A 560 -17.99 53.41 -13.85
CA HIS A 560 -17.02 53.58 -14.93
C HIS A 560 -16.84 55.07 -15.19
N LEU A 561 -15.61 55.57 -15.04
CA LEU A 561 -15.25 56.95 -15.33
C LEU A 561 -14.70 57.02 -16.76
N LYS A 562 -15.34 57.81 -17.62
CA LYS A 562 -14.83 58.08 -18.97
C LYS A 562 -13.65 59.05 -18.87
N GLY A 563 -12.44 58.58 -19.14
CA GLY A 563 -11.24 59.39 -19.31
C GLY A 563 -11.15 60.01 -20.72
N ARG A 564 -10.35 61.08 -20.88
CA ARG A 564 -10.00 61.66 -22.20
C ARG A 564 -8.99 60.80 -22.99
N ASP A 565 -8.28 59.91 -22.31
CA ASP A 565 -7.43 58.87 -22.92
C ASP A 565 -8.12 57.51 -22.86
N HIS A 566 -7.76 56.60 -23.77
CA HIS A 566 -8.31 55.24 -23.92
C HIS A 566 -8.23 54.33 -22.66
N ASN A 567 -7.71 54.81 -21.52
CA ASN A 567 -7.75 54.10 -20.23
C ASN A 567 -9.06 54.35 -19.48
N GLN A 568 -9.88 53.32 -19.36
CA GLN A 568 -11.09 53.33 -18.53
C GLN A 568 -10.72 53.20 -17.05
N LYS A 569 -10.95 54.25 -16.26
CA LYS A 569 -10.82 54.21 -14.79
C LYS A 569 -12.13 53.68 -14.20
N GLN A 570 -12.05 52.82 -13.19
CA GLN A 570 -13.23 52.30 -12.51
C GLN A 570 -13.11 52.40 -10.98
N PHE A 571 -14.25 52.60 -10.35
CA PHE A 571 -14.39 52.76 -8.91
C PHE A 571 -15.52 51.88 -8.40
N GLU A 572 -15.24 51.03 -7.41
CA GLU A 572 -16.22 50.14 -6.77
C GLU A 572 -16.44 50.55 -5.33
N LEU A 573 -17.71 50.77 -4.98
CA LEU A 573 -18.21 50.87 -3.61
C LEU A 573 -18.89 49.56 -3.27
N ALA A 574 -18.57 48.94 -2.13
CA ALA A 574 -19.27 47.75 -1.70
C ALA A 574 -19.48 47.68 -0.18
N ALA A 575 -20.55 47.00 0.21
CA ALA A 575 -20.88 46.65 1.58
C ALA A 575 -20.91 45.12 1.70
N ASP A 576 -20.13 44.61 2.65
CA ASP A 576 -20.09 43.20 3.04
C ASP A 576 -20.76 43.04 4.40
N ALA A 577 -21.68 42.08 4.48
CA ALA A 577 -22.34 41.70 5.71
C ALA A 577 -22.00 40.24 6.02
N PHE A 578 -21.28 40.01 7.10
CA PHE A 578 -20.86 38.69 7.56
C PHE A 578 -21.80 38.17 8.64
N ASN A 579 -22.14 36.89 8.59
CA ASN A 579 -23.11 36.26 9.49
C ASN A 579 -24.42 37.05 9.58
N VAL A 580 -25.06 37.30 8.43
CA VAL A 580 -26.29 38.10 8.31
C VAL A 580 -27.41 37.53 9.16
N VAL A 581 -27.48 36.21 9.32
CA VAL A 581 -28.45 35.55 10.21
C VAL A 581 -28.17 35.74 11.69
N ASN A 582 -26.99 36.29 12.06
CA ASN A 582 -26.51 36.46 13.43
C ASN A 582 -26.62 35.17 14.27
N HIS A 583 -26.36 34.03 13.65
CA HIS A 583 -26.38 32.76 14.33
C HIS A 583 -25.05 32.59 15.08
N VAL A 584 -25.12 32.23 16.37
CA VAL A 584 -23.91 32.01 17.17
C VAL A 584 -23.32 30.65 16.80
N ASN A 585 -22.12 30.66 16.24
CA ASN A 585 -21.44 29.45 15.79
C ASN A 585 -20.35 29.05 16.78
N TYR A 586 -20.68 28.13 17.69
CA TYR A 586 -19.76 27.63 18.73
C TYR A 586 -18.68 26.72 18.15
N LYS A 587 -17.47 26.79 18.74
CA LYS A 587 -16.30 26.03 18.27
C LYS A 587 -16.11 24.71 18.99
N ASN A 588 -16.41 24.65 20.29
CA ASN A 588 -16.22 23.48 21.15
C ASN A 588 -17.35 23.36 22.18
N PHE A 589 -17.45 22.20 22.82
CA PHE A 589 -18.45 21.87 23.85
C PHE A 589 -17.79 21.21 25.06
N VAL A 590 -18.37 21.44 26.24
CA VAL A 590 -17.91 20.84 27.49
C VAL A 590 -18.37 19.39 27.57
N GLY A 591 -17.41 18.48 27.41
CA GLY A 591 -17.62 17.04 27.37
C GLY A 591 -17.56 16.32 28.71
N ILE A 592 -17.23 17.02 29.80
CA ILE A 592 -17.01 16.39 31.11
C ILE A 592 -18.36 16.13 31.78
N ALA A 593 -18.77 14.87 31.89
CA ALA A 593 -20.07 14.45 32.40
C ALA A 593 -20.31 14.87 33.86
N THR A 594 -19.24 15.03 34.64
CA THR A 594 -19.27 15.52 36.02
C THR A 594 -19.31 17.06 36.12
N SER A 595 -19.19 17.78 35.01
CA SER A 595 -19.22 19.24 34.99
C SER A 595 -20.67 19.76 35.01
N PRO A 596 -20.99 20.80 35.79
CA PRO A 596 -22.30 21.47 35.72
C PRO A 596 -22.56 22.13 34.36
N PHE A 597 -21.52 22.28 33.52
CA PHE A 597 -21.63 22.83 32.17
C PHE A 597 -21.66 21.75 31.08
N PHE A 598 -21.85 20.48 31.42
CA PHE A 598 -21.88 19.38 30.44
C PHE A 598 -22.85 19.65 29.28
N GLY A 599 -22.36 19.47 28.05
CA GLY A 599 -23.13 19.72 26.82
C GLY A 599 -23.32 21.19 26.46
N LEU A 600 -22.92 22.13 27.33
CA LEU A 600 -22.88 23.56 27.01
C LEU A 600 -21.65 23.87 26.16
N HIS A 601 -21.73 24.99 25.46
CA HIS A 601 -20.64 25.50 24.64
C HIS A 601 -19.47 25.94 25.51
N ASP A 602 -18.25 25.70 25.01
CA ASP A 602 -17.07 26.38 25.52
C ASP A 602 -17.19 27.88 25.23
N ASN A 603 -16.49 28.75 25.97
CA ASN A 603 -16.55 30.22 25.83
C ASN A 603 -15.90 30.73 24.52
N SER A 604 -16.01 29.96 23.41
CA SER A 604 -15.46 30.25 22.10
C SER A 604 -16.51 30.07 21.00
N ALA A 605 -16.81 31.18 20.32
CA ALA A 605 -17.67 31.24 19.14
C ALA A 605 -16.99 32.01 18.00
N ASP A 606 -17.49 31.84 16.78
CA ASP A 606 -17.16 32.75 15.68
C ASP A 606 -17.73 34.14 15.93
N PRO A 607 -17.18 35.19 15.27
CA PRO A 607 -17.69 36.54 15.40
C PRO A 607 -19.21 36.63 15.14
N ALA A 608 -19.87 37.48 15.92
CA ALA A 608 -21.24 37.90 15.65
C ALA A 608 -21.35 38.65 14.31
N ARG A 609 -22.57 39.06 13.92
CA ARG A 609 -22.79 39.81 12.68
C ARG A 609 -21.84 41.00 12.55
N ARG A 610 -21.16 41.10 11.42
CA ARG A 610 -20.25 42.23 11.12
C ARG A 610 -20.59 42.86 9.79
N LEU A 611 -20.50 44.18 9.73
CA LEU A 611 -20.63 44.95 8.50
C LEU A 611 -19.29 45.57 8.15
N GLN A 612 -18.92 45.51 6.89
CA GLN A 612 -17.70 46.12 6.37
C GLN A 612 -18.04 46.91 5.11
N LEU A 613 -17.49 48.12 5.01
CA LEU A 613 -17.55 48.93 3.80
C LEU A 613 -16.20 48.87 3.11
N SER A 614 -16.21 48.72 1.79
CA SER A 614 -15.00 48.64 0.98
C SER A 614 -15.06 49.61 -0.20
N LEU A 615 -13.89 50.16 -0.49
CA LEU A 615 -13.66 51.08 -1.60
C LEU A 615 -12.50 50.56 -2.42
N LYS A 616 -12.70 50.42 -3.74
CA LYS A 616 -11.66 49.97 -4.65
C LYS A 616 -11.58 50.91 -5.85
N PHE A 617 -10.40 51.43 -6.12
CA PHE A 617 -10.11 52.25 -7.29
C PHE A 617 -9.11 51.52 -8.19
N ILE A 618 -9.39 51.45 -9.49
CA ILE A 618 -8.54 50.78 -10.49
C ILE A 618 -8.24 51.83 -11.57
N PHE A 619 -6.94 52.09 -11.77
CA PHE A 619 -6.40 53.16 -12.62
C PHE A 619 -5.84 52.66 -13.94
#